data_AF-A0A438I306-F1
#
_entry.id   AF-A0A438I306-F1
#
_cell.length_a   1.000
_cell.length_b   1.000
_cell.length_c   1.000
_cell.angle_alpha   90.00
_cell.angle_beta   90.00
_cell.angle_gamma   90.00
#
_symmetry.space_group_name_H-M   'P 1'
#
loop_
_entity.id
_entity.type
_entity.pdbx_description
1 polymer ?
#
loop_
_entity_poly.entity_id
_entity_poly.type
_entity_poly.pdbx_seq_one_letter_code
_entity_poly.pdbx_strand_id
1 'polypeptide(L)'
;MVDKSKRDWYERVGETLWAYRTTYRMPTQATPYSLIYGVEAVLSLERQIPSLRIAIHEGLTDEDNAKLRFQELETLDEKRLEAQQCLDCYLARLSRAFNKGSSSVHSSW
;
A
#
# COMPACT_ATOMS: atom_id res chain seq x y z
N MET A 1 20.65 -6.75 -23.32
CA MET A 1 20.37 -7.18 -24.71
C MET A 1 19.31 -8.27 -24.62
N VAL A 2 18.03 -7.92 -24.73
CA VAL A 2 16.91 -8.88 -24.61
C VAL A 2 16.80 -9.59 -25.96
N ASP A 3 17.09 -10.88 -25.98
CA ASP A 3 16.93 -11.68 -27.18
C ASP A 3 15.45 -11.81 -27.53
N LYS A 4 15.14 -11.61 -28.81
CA LYS A 4 13.78 -11.58 -29.36
C LYS A 4 13.34 -12.99 -29.73
N SER A 5 12.99 -13.82 -28.75
CA SER A 5 12.28 -15.07 -29.03
C SER A 5 10.76 -14.84 -28.94
N LYS A 6 10.10 -14.76 -30.09
CA LYS A 6 8.63 -14.84 -30.21
C LYS A 6 8.07 -16.22 -29.84
N ARG A 7 8.92 -17.21 -29.53
CA ARG A 7 8.55 -18.62 -29.44
C ARG A 7 8.23 -19.12 -28.04
N ASP A 8 8.65 -18.44 -26.98
CA ASP A 8 8.55 -19.00 -25.61
C ASP A 8 7.33 -18.47 -24.83
N TRP A 9 6.31 -17.97 -25.55
CA TRP A 9 5.13 -17.40 -24.91
C TRP A 9 4.39 -18.44 -24.07
N TYR A 10 4.30 -19.69 -24.55
CA TYR A 10 3.60 -20.78 -23.87
C TYR A 10 4.28 -21.18 -22.55
N GLU A 11 5.62 -21.05 -22.48
CA GLU A 11 6.40 -21.29 -21.26
C GLU A 11 6.13 -20.20 -20.20
N ARG A 12 5.82 -18.98 -20.65
CA ARG A 12 5.57 -17.81 -19.79
C ARG A 12 4.10 -17.52 -19.51
N VAL A 13 3.16 -18.30 -20.06
CA VAL A 13 1.72 -18.12 -19.83
C VAL A 13 1.39 -18.21 -18.35
N GLY A 14 1.95 -19.19 -17.64
CA GLY A 14 1.73 -19.39 -16.22
C GLY A 14 2.15 -18.17 -15.38
N GLU A 15 3.36 -17.67 -15.64
CA GLU A 15 3.90 -16.49 -14.96
C GLU A 15 3.09 -15.23 -15.26
N THR A 16 2.69 -15.05 -16.52
CA THR A 16 1.90 -13.89 -16.97
C THR A 16 0.53 -13.90 -16.32
N LEU A 17 -0.12 -15.06 -16.24
CA LEU A 17 -1.42 -15.22 -15.60
C LEU A 17 -1.33 -15.00 -14.09
N TRP A 18 -0.26 -15.50 -13.45
CA TRP A 18 0.00 -15.25 -12.04
C TRP A 18 0.15 -13.76 -11.75
N ALA A 19 1.04 -13.08 -12.48
CA ALA A 19 1.24 -11.64 -12.36
C ALA A 19 -0.08 -10.89 -12.60
N TYR A 20 -0.88 -11.30 -13.59
CA TYR A 20 -2.17 -10.69 -13.85
C TYR A 20 -3.11 -10.77 -12.63
N ARG A 21 -3.18 -11.94 -11.98
CA ARG A 21 -4.06 -12.22 -10.84
C ARG A 21 -3.61 -11.55 -9.54
N THR A 22 -2.31 -11.40 -9.32
CA THR A 22 -1.75 -10.88 -8.05
C THR A 22 -1.33 -9.42 -8.12
N THR A 23 -1.30 -8.80 -9.31
CA THR A 23 -1.00 -7.37 -9.45
C THR A 23 -2.20 -6.52 -9.11
N TYR A 24 -1.99 -5.52 -8.25
CA TYR A 24 -2.98 -4.52 -7.88
C TYR A 24 -3.48 -3.72 -9.10
N ARG A 25 -4.80 -3.57 -9.22
CA ARG A 25 -5.42 -2.82 -10.31
C ARG A 25 -5.97 -1.51 -9.78
N MET A 26 -5.42 -0.40 -10.26
CA MET A 26 -5.86 0.95 -9.89
C MET A 26 -7.38 1.19 -10.07
N PRO A 27 -8.04 0.72 -11.16
CA PRO A 27 -9.47 0.98 -11.35
C PRO A 27 -10.39 0.28 -10.34
N THR A 28 -10.05 -0.96 -9.96
CA THR A 28 -10.85 -1.75 -9.01
C THR A 28 -10.31 -1.66 -7.58
N GLN A 29 -9.18 -0.98 -7.39
CA GLN A 29 -8.44 -0.86 -6.14
C GLN A 29 -8.17 -2.21 -5.43
N ALA A 30 -8.06 -3.29 -6.21
CA ALA A 30 -7.93 -4.66 -5.71
C ALA A 30 -7.13 -5.53 -6.69
N THR A 31 -6.64 -6.68 -6.24
CA THR A 31 -6.10 -7.70 -7.15
C THR A 31 -7.24 -8.52 -7.76
N PRO A 32 -7.12 -8.98 -9.01
CA PRO A 32 -8.16 -9.84 -9.59
C PRO A 32 -8.39 -11.13 -8.79
N TYR A 33 -7.37 -11.62 -8.08
CA TYR A 33 -7.51 -12.77 -7.20
C TYR A 33 -8.42 -12.47 -5.99
N SER A 34 -8.21 -11.34 -5.30
CA SER A 34 -9.01 -10.99 -4.12
C SER A 34 -10.47 -10.68 -4.45
N LEU A 35 -10.76 -10.22 -5.66
CA LEU A 35 -12.15 -10.06 -6.12
C LEU A 35 -12.90 -11.39 -6.29
N ILE A 36 -12.21 -12.48 -6.62
CA ILE A 36 -12.83 -13.79 -6.86
C ILE A 36 -12.96 -14.59 -5.57
N TYR A 37 -11.90 -14.61 -4.76
CA TYR A 37 -11.81 -15.46 -3.58
C TYR A 37 -12.02 -14.72 -2.25
N GLY A 38 -12.16 -13.40 -2.29
CA GLY A 38 -12.36 -12.56 -1.11
C GLY A 38 -11.11 -12.33 -0.26
N VAL A 39 -9.96 -12.88 -0.65
CA VAL A 39 -8.68 -12.75 0.08
C VAL A 39 -7.51 -12.57 -0.89
N GLU A 40 -6.46 -11.87 -0.47
CA GLU A 40 -5.24 -11.71 -1.26
C GLU A 40 -4.47 -13.03 -1.41
N ALA A 41 -3.92 -13.26 -2.61
CA ALA A 41 -3.14 -14.46 -2.90
C ALA A 41 -1.95 -14.58 -1.95
N VAL A 42 -1.70 -15.81 -1.47
CA VAL A 42 -0.51 -16.13 -0.68
C VAL A 42 0.57 -16.59 -1.63
N LEU A 43 1.73 -15.91 -1.61
CA LEU A 43 2.83 -16.26 -2.51
C LEU A 43 3.50 -17.57 -2.04
N SER A 44 4.02 -18.36 -2.98
CA SER A 44 4.76 -19.59 -2.64
C SER A 44 5.97 -19.32 -1.72
N LEU A 45 6.59 -18.14 -1.83
CA LEU A 45 7.67 -17.71 -0.94
C LEU A 45 7.17 -17.46 0.49
N GLU A 46 5.98 -16.89 0.66
CA GLU A 46 5.35 -16.68 1.97
C GLU A 46 5.03 -18.00 2.68
N ARG A 47 4.92 -19.10 1.92
CA ARG A 47 4.73 -20.48 2.40
C ARG A 47 6.04 -21.20 2.72
N GLN A 48 7.10 -20.93 1.96
CA GLN A 48 8.42 -21.53 2.17
C GLN A 48 9.20 -20.84 3.31
N ILE A 49 9.03 -19.53 3.47
CA ILE A 49 9.48 -18.74 4.61
C ILE A 49 8.20 -18.28 5.30
N PRO A 50 7.86 -18.77 6.52
CA PRO A 50 6.61 -18.43 7.18
C PRO A 50 6.49 -16.91 7.32
N SER A 51 5.70 -16.30 6.43
CA SER A 51 5.40 -14.87 6.51
C SER A 51 4.62 -14.60 7.79
N LEU A 52 4.59 -13.36 8.28
CA LEU A 52 3.77 -12.98 9.44
C LEU A 52 2.32 -13.49 9.27
N ARG A 53 1.74 -13.39 8.06
CA ARG A 53 0.41 -13.93 7.73
C ARG A 53 0.25 -15.43 8.00
N ILE A 54 1.28 -16.23 7.74
CA ILE A 54 1.28 -17.69 7.95
C ILE A 54 1.74 -18.05 9.37
N ALA A 55 2.68 -17.31 9.97
CA ALA A 55 3.09 -17.48 11.36
C ALA A 55 1.92 -17.18 12.33
N ILE A 56 1.09 -16.19 12.00
CA ILE A 56 -0.20 -15.89 12.64
C ILE A 56 -1.16 -17.08 12.49
N HIS A 57 -1.07 -17.82 11.39
CA HIS A 57 -1.91 -18.98 11.11
C HIS A 57 -1.40 -20.27 11.75
N GLU A 58 -0.09 -20.42 11.99
CA GLU A 58 0.55 -21.73 12.23
C GLU A 58 1.52 -21.84 13.43
N GLY A 59 2.01 -20.76 14.08
CA GLY A 59 3.09 -20.96 15.08
C GLY A 59 3.47 -19.83 16.04
N LEU A 60 2.80 -18.68 16.01
CA LEU A 60 2.85 -17.73 17.13
C LEU A 60 1.89 -18.19 18.23
N THR A 61 2.24 -17.98 19.50
CA THR A 61 1.20 -17.90 20.54
C THR A 61 0.35 -16.66 20.25
N ASP A 62 -0.91 -16.68 20.68
CA ASP A 62 -1.83 -15.56 20.43
C ASP A 62 -1.31 -14.24 21.01
N GLU A 63 -0.60 -14.28 22.16
CA GLU A 63 0.00 -13.08 22.75
C GLU A 63 1.11 -12.46 21.89
N ASP A 64 2.02 -13.26 21.33
CA ASP A 64 3.14 -12.73 20.55
C ASP A 64 2.66 -12.18 19.20
N ASN A 65 1.64 -12.81 18.63
CA ASN A 65 0.92 -12.35 17.46
C ASN A 65 0.22 -11.01 17.71
N ALA A 66 -0.53 -10.91 18.82
CA ALA A 66 -1.20 -9.67 19.21
C ALA A 66 -0.19 -8.54 19.39
N LYS A 67 0.92 -8.80 20.07
CA LYS A 67 1.98 -7.80 20.32
C LYS A 67 2.59 -7.25 19.02
N LEU A 68 2.92 -8.11 18.07
CA LEU A 68 3.47 -7.69 16.78
C LEU A 68 2.45 -6.87 15.98
N ARG A 69 1.18 -7.29 15.96
CA ARG A 69 0.12 -6.53 15.30
C ARG A 69 -0.10 -5.16 15.93
N PHE A 70 -0.04 -5.05 17.25
CA PHE A 70 -0.14 -3.77 17.94
C PHE A 70 1.01 -2.84 17.57
N GLN A 71 2.24 -3.34 17.52
CA GLN A 71 3.39 -2.54 17.11
C GLN A 71 3.30 -2.08 15.66
N GLU A 72 2.86 -2.94 14.74
CA GLU A 72 2.63 -2.56 13.34
C GLU A 72 1.55 -1.47 13.24
N LEU A 73 0.46 -1.59 14.00
CA LEU A 73 -0.61 -0.59 14.04
C LEU A 73 -0.12 0.75 14.61
N GLU A 74 0.63 0.75 15.71
CA GLU A 74 1.23 1.97 16.27
C GLU A 74 2.12 2.68 15.24
N THR A 75 2.99 1.95 14.54
CA THR A 75 3.87 2.55 13.52
C THR A 75 3.09 3.12 12.33
N LEU A 76 1.93 2.54 11.99
CA LEU A 76 1.07 3.05 10.94
C LEU A 76 0.31 4.30 11.40
N ASP A 77 -0.16 4.32 12.64
CA ASP A 77 -0.88 5.46 13.21
C ASP A 77 0.04 6.65 13.46
N GLU A 78 1.29 6.42 13.87
CA GLU A 78 2.33 7.44 13.94
C GLU A 78 2.56 8.10 12.56
N LYS A 79 2.74 7.28 11.50
CA LYS A 79 2.89 7.81 10.13
C LYS A 79 1.68 8.58 9.65
N ARG A 80 0.47 8.13 9.99
CA ARG A 80 -0.77 8.85 9.65
C ARG A 80 -0.84 10.18 10.39
N LEU A 81 -0.48 10.20 11.66
CA LEU A 81 -0.44 11.42 12.46
C LEU A 81 0.57 12.42 11.89
N GLU A 82 1.77 11.97 11.52
CA GLU A 82 2.78 12.81 10.87
C GLU A 82 2.28 13.37 9.53
N ALA A 83 1.65 12.54 8.70
CA ALA A 83 1.09 12.96 7.43
C ALA A 83 -0.03 14.01 7.63
N GLN A 84 -0.89 13.80 8.63
CA GLN A 84 -1.95 14.74 8.99
C GLN A 84 -1.37 16.08 9.47
N GLN A 85 -0.38 16.06 10.35
CA GLN A 85 0.30 17.27 10.81
C GLN A 85 0.99 18.02 9.67
N CYS A 86 1.62 17.30 8.73
CA CYS A 86 2.19 17.88 7.53
C CYS A 86 1.13 18.57 6.67
N LEU A 87 -0.01 17.92 6.48
CA LEU A 87 -1.14 18.47 5.72
C LEU A 87 -1.70 19.74 6.40
N ASP A 88 -1.93 19.70 7.70
CA ASP A 88 -2.44 20.84 8.46
C ASP A 88 -1.49 22.03 8.39
N CYS A 89 -0.18 21.78 8.52
CA CYS A 89 0.86 22.80 8.33
C CYS A 89 0.84 23.39 6.92
N TYR A 90 0.68 22.55 5.90
CA TYR A 90 0.61 22.98 4.51
C TYR A 90 -0.63 23.86 4.27
N LEU A 91 -1.81 23.41 4.71
CA LEU A 91 -3.05 24.17 4.58
C LEU A 91 -3.01 25.49 5.35
N ALA A 92 -2.43 25.52 6.55
CA ALA A 92 -2.24 26.75 7.33
C ALA A 92 -1.29 27.75 6.63
N ARG A 93 -0.27 27.26 5.90
CA ARG A 93 0.60 28.13 5.09
C ARG A 93 -0.14 28.70 3.88
N LEU A 94 -0.91 27.87 3.18
CA LEU A 94 -1.73 28.30 2.05
C LEU A 94 -2.75 29.37 2.46
N SER A 95 -3.47 29.15 3.57
CA SER A 95 -4.47 30.10 4.05
C SER A 95 -3.86 31.44 4.45
N ARG A 96 -2.70 31.44 5.12
CA ARG A 96 -1.95 32.66 5.45
C ARG A 96 -1.48 33.42 4.19
N ALA A 97 -0.97 32.71 3.19
CA ALA A 97 -0.51 33.32 1.94
C ALA A 97 -1.67 33.97 1.18
N PHE A 98 -2.81 33.28 1.11
CA PHE A 98 -4.03 33.80 0.50
C PHE A 98 -4.54 35.05 1.22
N ASN A 99 -4.67 35.00 2.55
CA ASN A 99 -5.14 36.13 3.35
C ASN A 99 -4.20 37.36 3.29
N LYS A 100 -2.88 37.15 3.16
CA LYS A 100 -1.92 38.25 2.97
C LYS A 100 -2.13 38.99 1.64
N GLY A 101 -2.50 38.27 0.58
CA GLY A 101 -2.87 38.86 -0.71
C GLY A 101 -4.15 39.69 -0.62
N SER A 102 -5.14 39.20 0.13
CA SER A 102 -6.42 39.89 0.33
C SER A 102 -6.30 41.18 1.17
N SER A 103 -5.45 41.19 2.21
CA SER A 103 -5.21 42.41 3.02
C SER A 103 -4.39 43.47 2.29
N SER A 104 -3.47 43.06 1.41
CA SER A 104 -2.68 43.97 0.56
C SER A 104 -3.54 44.74 -0.46
N VAL A 105 -4.71 44.21 -0.81
CA VAL A 105 -5.63 44.84 -1.76
C VAL A 105 -6.49 45.91 -1.10
N HIS A 106 -6.70 45.85 0.22
CA HIS A 106 -7.56 46.81 0.94
C HIS A 106 -6.81 48.04 1.45
N SER A 107 -5.48 48.00 1.59
CA SER A 107 -4.65 49.13 2.06
C SER A 107 -4.13 50.06 0.95
N SER A 108 -4.70 49.98 -0.26
CA SER A 108 -4.33 50.78 -1.45
C SER A 108 -5.46 51.69 -1.95
N TRP A 109 -6.42 52.03 -1.08
CA TRP A 109 -7.42 53.08 -1.31
C TRP A 109 -7.48 54.02 -0.12
#